data_AF-A0A2V9G412-F1
#
_entry.id   AF-A0A2V9G412-F1
#
_cell.length_a   1.000
_cell.length_b   1.000
_cell.length_c   1.000
_cell.angle_alpha   90.00
_cell.angle_beta   90.00
_cell.angle_gamma   90.00
#
_symmetry.space_group_name_H-M   'P 1'
#
loop_
_entity.id
_entity.type
_entity.pdbx_description
1 polymer ?
#
loop_
_entity_poly.entity_id
_entity_poly.type
_entity_poly.pdbx_seq_one_letter_code
_entity_poly.pdbx_strand_id
1 'polypeptide(L)'
;MWVKVALRFSFIMLLGFFAIGVQSAEAGEVYVGSYNVFEAPVWTSNPTVMSPTEVAAMLFGGGYTDYSISINPSLDPTTITYTGHMDGWGNTEFLQPGVGAPEDYSFSSNGGGYDRYPSFSAWVCDHADCAAYGYANNGPYAGLDYTNYVWRNEVTPVPEPSSLLFLGTGLLGLWPLARRRIRSV
;
A
#
# COMPACT_ATOMS: atom_id res chain seq x y z
N MET A 1 81.38 -16.47 -16.66
CA MET A 1 80.89 -15.46 -15.72
C MET A 1 79.45 -15.16 -16.08
N TRP A 2 78.48 -15.80 -15.43
CA TRP A 2 77.05 -15.68 -15.76
C TRP A 2 76.27 -15.37 -14.49
N VAL A 3 75.74 -14.15 -14.42
CA VAL A 3 74.96 -13.61 -13.30
C VAL A 3 73.55 -14.18 -13.38
N LYS A 4 73.11 -14.92 -12.35
CA LYS A 4 71.72 -15.33 -12.18
C LYS A 4 70.92 -14.15 -11.63
N VAL A 5 70.07 -13.55 -12.46
CA VAL A 5 69.08 -12.55 -12.06
C VAL A 5 67.88 -13.28 -11.43
N ALA A 6 67.63 -13.05 -10.15
CA ALA A 6 66.46 -13.56 -9.45
C ALA A 6 65.23 -12.72 -9.81
N LEU A 7 64.31 -13.31 -10.57
CA LEU A 7 63.02 -12.73 -10.90
C LEU A 7 62.11 -12.77 -9.65
N ARG A 8 61.95 -11.65 -8.96
CA ARG A 8 60.97 -11.49 -7.88
C ARG A 8 59.59 -11.38 -8.53
N PHE A 9 58.74 -12.39 -8.34
CA PHE A 9 57.32 -12.34 -8.69
C PHE A 9 56.63 -11.31 -7.79
N SER A 10 56.40 -10.11 -8.32
CA SER A 10 55.57 -9.09 -7.69
C SER A 10 54.12 -9.57 -7.65
N PHE A 11 53.60 -9.56 -6.43
CA PHE A 11 52.23 -9.86 -6.03
C PHE A 11 51.29 -8.81 -6.66
N ILE A 12 50.66 -9.14 -7.80
CA ILE A 12 49.56 -8.34 -8.35
C ILE A 12 48.35 -8.60 -7.44
N MET A 13 48.18 -7.73 -6.44
CA MET A 13 47.01 -7.69 -5.57
C MET A 13 45.83 -7.18 -6.40
N LEU A 14 44.97 -8.10 -6.81
CA LEU A 14 43.74 -7.83 -7.56
C LEU A 14 42.79 -7.00 -6.68
N LEU A 15 42.72 -5.69 -6.93
CA LEU A 15 41.73 -4.79 -6.35
C LEU A 15 40.37 -5.08 -7.00
N GLY A 16 39.68 -6.10 -6.48
CA GLY A 16 38.27 -6.34 -6.78
C GLY A 16 37.42 -5.29 -6.07
N PHE A 17 37.03 -4.23 -6.78
CA PHE A 17 36.00 -3.30 -6.32
C PHE A 17 34.66 -4.05 -6.24
N PHE A 18 34.30 -4.51 -5.04
CA PHE A 18 32.96 -5.00 -4.75
C PHE A 18 32.06 -3.76 -4.56
N ALA A 19 31.47 -3.27 -5.65
CA ALA A 19 30.43 -2.25 -5.58
C ALA A 19 29.16 -2.89 -4.99
N ILE A 20 29.04 -2.87 -3.66
CA ILE A 20 27.81 -3.24 -2.97
C ILE A 20 26.86 -2.05 -3.16
N GLY A 21 25.96 -2.16 -4.13
CA GLY A 21 24.87 -1.21 -4.30
C GLY A 21 24.00 -1.20 -3.04
N VAL A 22 23.96 -0.06 -2.35
CA VAL A 22 22.97 0.20 -1.30
C VAL A 22 21.66 0.45 -2.02
N GLN A 23 20.72 -0.51 -1.95
CA GLN A 23 19.34 -0.26 -2.35
C GLN A 23 18.63 0.42 -1.17
N SER A 24 18.19 1.66 -1.35
CA SER A 24 17.28 2.34 -0.42
C SER A 24 15.91 1.68 -0.51
N ALA A 25 15.27 1.42 0.63
CA ALA A 25 13.88 1.01 0.66
C ALA A 25 12.99 2.18 0.25
N GLU A 26 12.22 1.99 -0.80
CA GLU A 26 11.10 2.86 -1.17
C GLU A 26 9.86 2.28 -0.48
N ALA A 27 9.21 3.10 0.35
CA ALA A 27 7.88 2.82 0.84
C ALA A 27 6.93 3.12 -0.32
N GLY A 28 6.36 2.09 -0.92
CA GLY A 28 5.52 2.21 -2.11
C GLY A 28 4.14 1.65 -1.87
N GLU A 29 3.13 2.33 -2.39
CA GLU A 29 1.75 1.85 -2.41
C GLU A 29 1.62 0.81 -3.52
N VAL A 30 1.07 -0.36 -3.20
CA VAL A 30 0.91 -1.49 -4.13
C VAL A 30 -0.56 -1.68 -4.45
N TYR A 31 -0.91 -1.67 -5.73
CA TYR A 31 -2.28 -1.93 -6.16
C TYR A 31 -2.71 -3.36 -5.78
N VAL A 32 -3.81 -3.50 -5.04
CA VAL A 32 -4.31 -4.80 -4.57
C VAL A 32 -5.65 -5.20 -5.20
N GLY A 33 -6.38 -4.25 -5.75
CA GLY A 33 -7.66 -4.51 -6.39
C GLY A 33 -8.54 -3.27 -6.45
N SER A 34 -9.80 -3.48 -6.78
CA SER A 34 -10.79 -2.42 -6.86
C SER A 34 -12.17 -2.97 -6.50
N TYR A 35 -13.08 -2.09 -6.13
CA TYR A 35 -14.48 -2.43 -5.91
C TYR A 35 -15.37 -1.28 -6.37
N ASN A 36 -16.54 -1.58 -6.89
CA ASN A 36 -17.54 -0.56 -7.22
C ASN A 36 -18.50 -0.39 -6.03
N VAL A 37 -18.87 0.86 -5.73
CA VAL A 37 -19.79 1.19 -4.61
C VAL A 37 -21.06 0.34 -4.64
N PHE A 38 -21.55 0.02 -5.84
CA PHE A 38 -22.81 -0.69 -6.08
C PHE A 38 -22.68 -2.22 -6.13
N GLU A 39 -21.48 -2.78 -5.97
CA GLU A 39 -21.30 -4.23 -5.79
C GLU A 39 -21.74 -4.72 -4.40
N ALA A 40 -22.08 -3.78 -3.52
CA ALA A 40 -22.67 -4.05 -2.23
C ALA A 40 -23.91 -4.94 -2.33
N PRO A 41 -24.15 -5.79 -1.30
CA PRO A 41 -25.33 -6.63 -1.28
C PRO A 41 -26.60 -5.78 -1.17
N VAL A 42 -27.71 -6.37 -1.61
CA VAL A 42 -29.03 -5.80 -1.32
C VAL A 42 -29.30 -5.94 0.18
N TRP A 43 -29.32 -4.80 0.86
CA TRP A 43 -29.49 -4.75 2.31
C TRP A 43 -30.96 -4.97 2.69
N THR A 44 -31.22 -5.93 3.59
CA THR A 44 -32.56 -6.19 4.15
C THR A 44 -32.82 -5.47 5.47
N SER A 45 -31.76 -4.91 6.05
CA SER A 45 -31.76 -4.06 7.24
C SER A 45 -30.88 -2.85 6.98
N ASN A 46 -31.07 -1.79 7.76
CA ASN A 46 -30.25 -0.58 7.69
C ASN A 46 -28.75 -0.92 7.82
N PRO A 47 -27.93 -0.78 6.77
CA PRO A 47 -26.52 -1.10 6.85
C PRO A 47 -25.75 0.00 7.58
N THR A 48 -24.65 -0.38 8.21
CA THR A 48 -23.71 0.60 8.77
C THR A 48 -23.05 1.36 7.64
N VAL A 49 -22.87 2.67 7.82
CA VAL A 49 -22.11 3.49 6.87
C VAL A 49 -20.63 3.13 6.98
N MET A 50 -19.96 2.99 5.85
CA MET A 50 -18.56 2.62 5.79
C MET A 50 -17.78 3.59 4.92
N SER A 51 -16.58 3.95 5.36
CA SER A 51 -15.65 4.72 4.55
C SER A 51 -15.01 3.85 3.46
N PRO A 52 -14.44 4.46 2.41
CA PRO A 52 -13.75 3.69 1.39
C PRO A 52 -12.63 2.77 1.92
N THR A 53 -11.83 3.25 2.87
CA THR A 53 -10.76 2.45 3.52
C THR A 53 -11.30 1.32 4.40
N GLU A 54 -12.45 1.52 5.07
CA GLU A 54 -13.13 0.46 5.82
C GLU A 54 -13.65 -0.65 4.90
N VAL A 55 -14.19 -0.28 3.73
CA VAL A 55 -14.62 -1.25 2.70
C VAL A 55 -13.43 -2.02 2.15
N ALA A 56 -12.32 -1.35 1.87
CA ALA A 56 -11.09 -2.01 1.44
C ALA A 56 -10.60 -3.04 2.48
N ALA A 57 -10.57 -2.68 3.76
CA ALA A 57 -10.21 -3.63 4.81
C ALA A 57 -11.18 -4.82 4.91
N MET A 58 -12.49 -4.58 4.73
CA MET A 58 -13.49 -5.65 4.70
C MET A 58 -13.28 -6.62 3.54
N LEU A 59 -12.95 -6.13 2.34
CA LEU A 59 -12.84 -6.95 1.13
C LEU A 59 -11.46 -7.61 0.95
N PHE A 60 -10.39 -6.92 1.31
CA PHE A 60 -9.01 -7.35 1.07
C PHE A 60 -8.26 -7.78 2.35
N GLY A 61 -8.91 -7.69 3.52
CA GLY A 61 -8.37 -8.03 4.84
C GLY A 61 -7.53 -6.92 5.46
N GLY A 62 -6.90 -7.15 6.61
CA GLY A 62 -6.07 -6.13 7.28
C GLY A 62 -6.90 -5.05 8.02
N GLY A 63 -6.26 -3.92 8.31
CA GLY A 63 -6.88 -2.74 8.91
C GLY A 63 -7.16 -1.63 7.89
N TYR A 64 -8.11 -0.75 8.18
CA TYR A 64 -8.45 0.37 7.28
C TYR A 64 -7.27 1.33 7.05
N THR A 65 -6.35 1.45 8.02
CA THR A 65 -5.13 2.26 7.89
C THR A 65 -4.07 1.66 6.96
N ASP A 66 -4.24 0.40 6.55
CA ASP A 66 -3.30 -0.28 5.65
C ASP A 66 -3.54 0.09 4.18
N TYR A 67 -4.58 0.88 3.89
CA TYR A 67 -5.00 1.18 2.53
C TYR A 67 -5.08 2.67 2.24
N SER A 68 -4.84 2.97 0.97
CA SER A 68 -5.17 4.23 0.33
C SER A 68 -6.11 3.94 -0.85
N ILE A 69 -7.01 4.88 -1.12
CA ILE A 69 -8.07 4.76 -2.10
C ILE A 69 -7.91 5.82 -3.17
N SER A 70 -8.21 5.43 -4.41
CA SER A 70 -8.24 6.35 -5.52
C SER A 70 -9.51 6.19 -6.34
N ILE A 71 -10.09 7.31 -6.76
CA ILE A 71 -11.11 7.34 -7.83
C ILE A 71 -10.47 7.46 -9.23
N ASN A 72 -9.14 7.60 -9.29
CA ASN A 72 -8.42 7.62 -10.56
C ASN A 72 -8.09 6.18 -10.99
N PRO A 73 -8.48 5.74 -12.21
CA PRO A 73 -8.25 4.38 -12.71
C PRO A 73 -6.80 4.05 -13.05
N SER A 74 -5.90 5.04 -12.99
CA SER A 74 -4.48 4.84 -13.22
C SER A 74 -3.87 3.86 -12.20
N LEU A 75 -3.07 2.90 -12.68
CA LEU A 75 -2.27 1.98 -11.87
C LEU A 75 -0.86 2.53 -11.59
N ASP A 76 -0.68 3.85 -11.68
CA ASP A 76 0.53 4.54 -11.23
C ASP A 76 0.32 5.05 -9.79
N PRO A 77 1.11 4.58 -8.81
CA PRO A 77 0.94 4.99 -7.41
C PRO A 77 1.12 6.51 -7.20
N THR A 78 1.82 7.22 -8.11
CA THR A 78 1.97 8.67 -8.02
C THR A 78 0.69 9.45 -8.34
N THR A 79 -0.37 8.74 -8.76
CA THR A 79 -1.65 9.32 -9.20
C THR A 79 -2.81 9.03 -8.26
N ILE A 80 -2.52 8.46 -7.09
CA ILE A 80 -3.50 8.18 -6.04
C ILE A 80 -4.11 9.49 -5.55
N THR A 81 -5.44 9.50 -5.44
CA THR A 81 -6.20 10.71 -5.13
C THR A 81 -6.54 10.86 -3.64
N TYR A 82 -6.38 9.80 -2.84
CA TYR A 82 -6.79 9.74 -1.43
C TYR A 82 -8.28 10.09 -1.23
N THR A 83 -9.08 9.69 -2.22
CA THR A 83 -10.52 9.93 -2.27
C THR A 83 -11.23 8.69 -2.76
N GLY A 84 -12.48 8.52 -2.33
CA GLY A 84 -13.35 7.44 -2.78
C GLY A 84 -14.72 7.94 -3.21
N HIS A 85 -15.30 7.23 -4.18
CA HIS A 85 -16.71 7.34 -4.51
C HIS A 85 -17.56 6.80 -3.37
N MET A 86 -18.68 7.47 -3.14
CA MET A 86 -19.65 7.12 -2.12
C MET A 86 -21.05 7.40 -2.61
N ASP A 87 -21.99 6.57 -2.22
CA ASP A 87 -23.41 6.82 -2.43
C ASP A 87 -24.01 7.37 -1.13
N GLY A 88 -25.01 8.23 -1.27
CA GLY A 88 -25.67 8.91 -0.17
C GLY A 88 -27.17 8.73 -0.19
N TRP A 89 -27.80 8.52 0.98
CA TRP A 89 -29.25 8.29 1.06
C TRP A 89 -30.00 9.53 0.55
N GLY A 90 -30.56 9.44 -0.65
CA GLY A 90 -31.15 10.58 -1.37
C GLY A 90 -30.16 11.71 -1.72
N ASN A 91 -28.86 11.43 -1.75
CA ASN A 91 -27.81 12.39 -2.10
C ASN A 91 -26.69 11.75 -2.94
N THR A 92 -26.53 12.20 -4.18
CA THR A 92 -25.53 11.66 -5.11
C THR A 92 -24.30 12.57 -5.28
N GLU A 93 -23.98 13.41 -4.29
CA GLU A 93 -22.88 14.39 -4.35
C GLU A 93 -21.53 13.74 -4.72
N PHE A 94 -21.19 12.60 -4.11
CA PHE A 94 -19.95 11.85 -4.36
C PHE A 94 -20.07 10.78 -5.46
N LEU A 95 -21.21 10.76 -6.15
CA LEU A 95 -21.45 9.99 -7.36
C LEU A 95 -21.43 10.92 -8.59
N GLN A 96 -20.39 11.76 -8.69
CA GLN A 96 -20.15 12.54 -9.90
C GLN A 96 -18.74 12.24 -10.43
N PRO A 97 -18.53 12.26 -11.75
CA PRO A 97 -17.21 12.01 -12.32
C PRO A 97 -16.14 12.94 -11.73
N GLY A 98 -15.08 12.36 -11.19
CA GLY A 98 -13.98 13.10 -10.55
C GLY A 98 -14.33 13.73 -9.20
N VAL A 99 -15.52 13.46 -8.66
CA VAL A 99 -15.94 13.89 -7.32
C VAL A 99 -15.94 12.67 -6.41
N GLY A 100 -15.16 12.75 -5.33
CA GLY A 100 -15.08 11.75 -4.27
C GLY A 100 -14.98 12.43 -2.92
N ALA A 101 -15.32 11.70 -1.86
CA ALA A 101 -15.08 12.13 -0.49
C ALA A 101 -13.66 11.69 -0.06
N PRO A 102 -13.11 12.24 1.05
CA PRO A 102 -11.92 11.67 1.68
C PRO A 102 -12.08 10.16 1.91
N GLU A 103 -11.01 9.40 1.72
CA GLU A 103 -11.02 7.92 1.80
C GLU A 103 -11.34 7.33 3.19
N ASP A 104 -11.27 8.15 4.23
CA ASP A 104 -11.61 7.84 5.61
C ASP A 104 -12.99 8.38 6.02
N TYR A 105 -13.70 9.05 5.12
CA TYR A 105 -14.98 9.66 5.40
C TYR A 105 -16.13 8.64 5.31
N SER A 106 -16.97 8.66 6.33
CA SER A 106 -18.33 8.13 6.32
C SER A 106 -19.22 9.01 7.17
N PHE A 107 -20.52 9.02 6.89
CA PHE A 107 -21.43 9.86 7.65
C PHE A 107 -22.80 9.24 7.78
N SER A 108 -23.37 9.36 8.98
CA SER A 108 -24.74 8.96 9.25
C SER A 108 -25.41 10.00 10.12
N SER A 109 -26.53 10.56 9.64
CA SER A 109 -27.29 11.57 10.38
C SER A 109 -27.98 11.04 11.63
N ASN A 110 -28.08 9.72 11.81
CA ASN A 110 -28.68 9.08 12.98
C ASN A 110 -27.69 8.25 13.81
N GLY A 111 -26.39 8.39 13.56
CA GLY A 111 -25.34 7.82 14.41
C GLY A 111 -24.91 6.39 14.06
N GLY A 112 -25.16 5.92 12.83
CA GLY A 112 -24.47 4.73 12.34
C GLY A 112 -24.99 4.14 11.03
N GLY A 113 -26.25 4.37 10.67
CA GLY A 113 -26.88 3.71 9.52
C GLY A 113 -27.03 4.56 8.26
N TYR A 114 -27.23 3.88 7.14
CA TYR A 114 -27.61 4.41 5.82
C TYR A 114 -29.13 4.32 5.62
N ASP A 115 -29.94 4.98 6.45
CA ASP A 115 -31.42 4.98 6.33
C ASP A 115 -32.03 6.38 6.45
N ARG A 116 -31.20 7.43 6.44
CA ARG A 116 -31.67 8.80 6.63
C ARG A 116 -30.82 9.82 5.91
N TYR A 117 -31.47 10.80 5.29
CA TYR A 117 -30.78 11.92 4.66
C TYR A 117 -30.20 12.91 5.69
N PRO A 118 -28.93 13.36 5.54
CA PRO A 118 -27.89 12.75 4.71
C PRO A 118 -27.22 11.59 5.46
N SER A 119 -26.86 10.55 4.72
CA SER A 119 -25.94 9.48 5.15
C SER A 119 -25.14 9.06 3.94
N PHE A 120 -23.86 8.74 4.09
CA PHE A 120 -22.95 8.43 2.99
C PHE A 120 -22.16 7.16 3.32
N SER A 121 -22.12 6.22 2.38
CA SER A 121 -21.40 4.97 2.50
C SER A 121 -20.72 4.61 1.18
N ALA A 122 -19.53 4.01 1.26
CA ALA A 122 -18.80 3.52 0.10
C ALA A 122 -19.23 2.09 -0.33
N TRP A 123 -20.23 1.50 0.33
CA TRP A 123 -20.67 0.13 0.07
C TRP A 123 -22.19 -0.04 0.21
N VAL A 124 -22.93 0.54 -0.73
CA VAL A 124 -24.38 0.43 -0.84
C VAL A 124 -24.79 0.45 -2.31
N CYS A 125 -25.79 -0.36 -2.66
CA CYS A 125 -26.40 -0.34 -3.98
C CYS A 125 -27.78 0.33 -3.86
N ASP A 126 -27.82 1.66 -3.94
CA ASP A 126 -29.04 2.45 -3.78
C ASP A 126 -29.40 3.19 -5.07
N HIS A 127 -28.52 4.08 -5.55
CA HIS A 127 -28.85 4.88 -6.73
C HIS A 127 -28.64 4.17 -8.07
N ALA A 128 -27.87 3.08 -8.13
CA ALA A 128 -27.57 2.38 -9.38
C ALA A 128 -28.03 0.91 -9.37
N ASP A 129 -27.57 0.17 -10.37
CA ASP A 129 -27.93 -1.22 -10.57
C ASP A 129 -27.32 -2.13 -9.50
N CYS A 130 -28.15 -2.71 -8.63
CA CYS A 130 -27.78 -3.95 -7.94
C CYS A 130 -27.96 -5.15 -8.91
N ALA A 131 -27.52 -5.02 -10.17
CA ALA A 131 -27.79 -5.98 -11.24
C ALA A 131 -27.26 -7.37 -10.93
N ALA A 132 -26.14 -7.47 -10.19
CA ALA A 132 -25.61 -8.73 -9.68
C ALA A 132 -26.64 -9.53 -8.84
N TYR A 133 -27.64 -8.85 -8.29
CA TYR A 133 -28.72 -9.41 -7.47
C TYR A 133 -30.10 -9.37 -8.15
N GLY A 134 -30.15 -9.04 -9.45
CA GLY A 134 -31.40 -9.02 -10.22
C GLY A 134 -32.27 -7.76 -10.03
N TYR A 135 -31.76 -6.72 -9.37
CA TYR A 135 -32.44 -5.42 -9.26
C TYR A 135 -31.77 -4.42 -10.21
N ALA A 136 -32.16 -4.48 -11.48
CA ALA A 136 -31.75 -3.49 -12.46
C ALA A 136 -32.55 -2.19 -12.26
N ASN A 137 -31.83 -1.09 -12.15
CA ASN A 137 -32.33 0.25 -12.24
C ASN A 137 -32.35 0.67 -13.72
N ASN A 138 -33.40 1.38 -14.16
CA ASN A 138 -33.44 2.00 -15.50
C ASN A 138 -33.34 3.54 -15.40
N GLY A 139 -32.93 4.03 -14.24
CA GLY A 139 -32.76 5.44 -13.92
C GLY A 139 -31.46 6.02 -14.47
N PRO A 140 -31.20 7.31 -14.18
CA PRO A 140 -30.06 8.04 -14.75
C PRO A 140 -28.68 7.51 -14.28
N TYR A 141 -28.65 6.67 -13.25
CA TYR A 141 -27.43 6.07 -12.72
C TYR A 141 -27.24 4.59 -13.11
N ALA A 142 -28.11 4.05 -13.98
CA ALA A 142 -27.97 2.70 -14.51
C ALA A 142 -26.67 2.57 -15.33
N GLY A 143 -25.95 1.46 -15.15
CA GLY A 143 -24.67 1.21 -15.83
C GLY A 143 -23.52 2.17 -15.50
N LEU A 144 -23.60 2.97 -14.43
CA LEU A 144 -22.50 3.84 -14.03
C LEU A 144 -21.42 3.08 -13.26
N ASP A 145 -20.17 3.46 -13.52
CA ASP A 145 -18.99 2.90 -12.88
C ASP A 145 -18.40 3.89 -11.87
N TYR A 146 -18.58 3.58 -10.58
CA TYR A 146 -17.98 4.31 -9.46
C TYR A 146 -17.06 3.36 -8.71
N THR A 147 -16.02 2.95 -9.42
CA THR A 147 -14.99 2.06 -8.91
C THR A 147 -13.99 2.82 -8.04
N ASN A 148 -13.76 2.31 -6.85
CA ASN A 148 -12.69 2.68 -5.95
C ASN A 148 -11.50 1.73 -6.16
N TYR A 149 -10.34 2.29 -6.51
CA TYR A 149 -9.10 1.57 -6.71
C TYR A 149 -8.32 1.53 -5.39
N VAL A 150 -7.94 0.33 -4.96
CA VAL A 150 -7.40 0.06 -3.63
C VAL A 150 -5.90 -0.22 -3.73
N TRP A 151 -5.16 0.52 -2.91
CA TRP A 151 -3.73 0.44 -2.79
C TRP A 151 -3.37 0.07 -1.36
N ARG A 152 -2.49 -0.91 -1.17
CA ARG A 152 -1.98 -1.29 0.14
C ARG A 152 -0.66 -0.60 0.42
N ASN A 153 -0.55 -0.05 1.61
CA ASN A 153 0.65 0.56 2.16
C ASN A 153 1.64 -0.55 2.52
N GLU A 154 2.54 -0.92 1.59
CA GLU A 154 3.59 -1.89 1.87
C GLU A 154 4.89 -1.20 2.28
N VAL A 155 5.39 -1.59 3.45
CA VAL A 155 6.81 -1.38 3.78
C VAL A 155 7.57 -2.52 3.15
N THR A 156 8.24 -2.28 2.02
CA THR A 156 9.13 -3.29 1.44
C THR A 156 10.17 -3.68 2.50
N PRO A 157 10.36 -4.97 2.83
CA PRO A 157 11.32 -5.38 3.83
C PRO A 157 12.71 -4.92 3.42
N VAL A 158 13.31 -4.03 4.21
CA VAL A 158 14.69 -3.58 4.00
C VAL A 158 15.60 -4.80 4.11
N PRO A 159 16.39 -5.17 3.09
CA PRO A 159 17.49 -6.10 3.29
C PRO A 159 18.41 -5.47 4.33
N GLU A 160 18.59 -6.12 5.48
CA GLU A 160 19.33 -5.52 6.60
C GLU A 160 20.61 -4.86 6.10
N PRO A 161 20.84 -3.57 6.42
CA PRO A 161 21.96 -2.86 5.86
C PRO A 161 23.22 -3.64 6.17
N SER A 162 24.11 -3.71 5.18
CA SER A 162 25.44 -4.31 5.30
C SER A 162 26.24 -3.75 6.49
N SER A 163 25.75 -2.73 7.21
CA SER A 163 26.21 -2.33 8.54
C SER A 163 26.24 -3.46 9.57
N LEU A 164 25.33 -4.45 9.56
CA LEU A 164 25.46 -5.63 10.43
C LEU A 164 26.61 -6.54 10.00
N LEU A 165 26.81 -6.68 8.69
CA LEU A 165 27.97 -7.38 8.14
C LEU A 165 29.28 -6.64 8.48
N PHE A 166 29.30 -5.30 8.40
CA PHE A 166 30.46 -4.48 8.78
C PHE A 166 30.71 -4.45 10.28
N LEU A 167 29.67 -4.46 11.11
CA LEU A 167 29.79 -4.57 12.56
C LEU A 167 30.31 -5.96 12.96
N GLY A 168 29.77 -7.02 12.35
CA GLY A 168 30.21 -8.40 12.58
C GLY A 168 31.65 -8.65 12.11
N THR A 169 32.01 -8.20 10.91
CA THR A 169 33.38 -8.34 10.39
C THR A 169 34.37 -7.41 11.09
N GLY A 170 33.94 -6.21 11.50
CA GLY A 170 34.75 -5.29 12.31
C GLY A 170 35.10 -5.87 13.67
N LEU A 171 34.15 -6.49 14.36
CA LEU A 171 34.38 -7.15 15.65
C LEU A 171 35.29 -8.38 15.51
N LEU A 172 35.13 -9.17 14.44
CA LEU A 172 36.02 -10.29 14.13
C LEU A 172 37.45 -9.84 13.76
N GLY A 173 37.59 -8.70 13.08
CA GLY A 173 38.88 -8.08 12.75
C GLY A 173 39.66 -7.53 13.96
N LEU A 174 38.96 -7.21 15.06
CA LEU A 174 39.56 -6.74 16.31
C LEU A 174 39.95 -7.88 17.26
N TRP A 175 39.49 -9.10 17.03
CA TRP A 175 39.80 -10.30 17.84
C TRP A 175 41.31 -10.58 18.00
N PRO A 176 42.16 -10.47 16.96
CA PRO A 176 43.61 -10.68 17.11
C PRO A 176 44.28 -9.59 17.96
N LEU A 177 43.72 -8.38 18.01
CA LEU A 177 44.25 -7.25 18.79
C LEU A 177 43.90 -7.40 20.28
N ALA A 178 42.70 -7.91 20.59
CA ALA A 178 42.30 -8.22 21.97
C ALA A 178 43.20 -9.30 22.61
N ARG A 179 43.64 -10.30 21.84
CA ARG A 179 44.54 -11.37 22.32
C ARG A 179 45.96 -10.90 22.69
N ARG A 180 46.42 -9.76 22.14
CA ARG A 180 47.77 -9.26 22.41
C ARG A 180 47.93 -8.54 23.75
N ARG A 181 46.84 -8.21 24.45
CA ARG A 181 46.90 -7.52 25.76
C ARG A 181 46.85 -8.45 26.99
N ILE A 182 46.66 -9.76 26.82
CA ILE A 182 46.57 -10.73 27.94
C ILE A 182 47.90 -11.46 28.18
N ARG A 183 49.04 -10.78 28.00
CA ARG A 183 50.35 -11.28 28.45
C ARG A 183 51.15 -10.17 29.15
N SER A 184 50.87 -10.02 30.43
CA SER A 184 51.70 -9.46 31.53
C SER A 184 50.75 -9.48 32.73
N VAL A 185 50.93 -10.30 33.77
CA VAL A 185 52.10 -10.65 34.59
C VAL A 185 52.11 -12.14 34.88
#